data_AF-A0A2V6TCS8-F1
#
_entry.id   AF-A0A2V6TCS8-F1
#
_cell.length_a   1.000
_cell.length_b   1.000
_cell.length_c   1.000
_cell.angle_alpha   90.00
_cell.angle_beta   90.00
_cell.angle_gamma   90.00
#
_symmetry.space_group_name_H-M   'P 1'
#
loop_
_entity.id
_entity.type
_entity.pdbx_description
1 polymer ?
#
loop_
_entity_poly.entity_id
_entity_poly.type
_entity_poly.pdbx_seq_one_letter_code
_entity_poly.pdbx_strand_id
1 'polypeptide(L)'
;MTLIIFVAAFAIISHLILMVAEKRREIGVLRALGAGSRSITLVFMAEGVLIGLVGTLVGTLLGGAIGLIQDRYHIVKIPGDVYQISDLPMKMHPPEVVLIAVSAIVLSFLATLYPSRQAARLHPVDVLRYE
;
A
#
# COMPACT_ATOMS: atom_id res chain seq x y z
N MET A 1 -1.91 13.10 10.03
CA MET A 1 -1.32 11.73 9.94
C MET A 1 -2.35 10.68 9.61
N THR A 2 -3.43 10.54 10.40
CA THR A 2 -4.49 9.53 10.18
C THR A 2 -5.20 9.64 8.82
N LEU A 3 -5.47 10.86 8.33
CA LEU A 3 -6.13 11.05 7.02
C LEU A 3 -5.30 10.52 5.84
N ILE A 4 -3.99 10.79 5.83
CA ILE A 4 -3.08 10.36 4.75
C ILE A 4 -2.99 8.84 4.72
N ILE A 5 -2.88 8.22 5.90
CA ILE A 5 -2.85 6.77 6.06
C ILE A 5 -4.16 6.15 5.52
N PHE A 6 -5.30 6.77 5.83
CA PHE A 6 -6.60 6.30 5.36
C PHE A 6 -6.73 6.37 3.83
N VAL A 7 -6.30 7.47 3.22
CA VAL A 7 -6.29 7.64 1.76
C VAL A 7 -5.40 6.60 1.08
N ALA A 8 -4.21 6.34 1.62
CA ALA A 8 -3.30 5.34 1.10
C ALA A 8 -3.88 3.91 1.18
N ALA A 9 -4.50 3.55 2.31
CA ALA A 9 -5.17 2.26 2.46
C ALA A 9 -6.31 2.09 1.45
N PHE A 10 -7.12 3.13 1.24
CA PHE A 10 -8.20 3.10 0.25
C PHE A 10 -7.69 2.89 -1.17
N ALA A 11 -6.60 3.57 -1.55
CA ALA A 11 -5.97 3.40 -2.86
C ALA A 11 -5.52 1.95 -3.10
N ILE A 12 -4.90 1.32 -2.10
CA ILE A 12 -4.49 -0.10 -2.17
C ILE A 12 -5.71 -1.01 -2.37
N ILE A 13 -6.78 -0.79 -1.61
CA ILE A 13 -8.03 -1.57 -1.72
C ILE A 13 -8.63 -1.42 -3.12
N SER A 14 -8.80 -0.19 -3.61
CA SER A 14 -9.37 0.08 -4.93
C SER A 14 -8.55 -0.57 -6.05
N HIS A 15 -7.23 -0.49 -5.97
CA HIS A 15 -6.34 -1.10 -6.95
C HIS A 15 -6.46 -2.63 -6.97
N LEU A 16 -6.45 -3.27 -5.80
CA LEU A 16 -6.60 -4.73 -5.69
C LEU A 16 -7.98 -5.20 -6.18
N ILE A 17 -9.04 -4.47 -5.87
CA ILE A 17 -10.40 -4.81 -6.36
C ILE A 17 -10.46 -4.71 -7.88
N LEU A 18 -9.91 -3.64 -8.46
CA LEU A 18 -9.86 -3.46 -9.91
C LEU A 18 -9.08 -4.59 -10.58
N MET A 19 -7.90 -4.90 -10.07
CA MET A 19 -7.06 -5.97 -10.59
C MET A 19 -7.75 -7.33 -10.50
N VAL A 20 -8.41 -7.64 -9.37
CA VAL A 20 -9.22 -8.87 -9.24
C VAL A 20 -10.32 -8.90 -10.30
N ALA A 21 -11.00 -7.77 -10.56
CA ALA A 21 -12.04 -7.67 -11.56
C ALA A 21 -11.52 -7.91 -12.99
N GLU A 22 -10.38 -7.32 -13.36
CA GLU A 22 -9.71 -7.52 -14.65
C GLU A 22 -9.22 -8.97 -14.84
N LYS A 23 -8.72 -9.59 -13.76
CA LYS A 23 -8.17 -10.95 -13.77
C LYS A 23 -9.20 -12.06 -13.52
N ARG A 24 -10.50 -11.74 -13.40
CA ARG A 24 -11.59 -12.72 -13.12
C ARG A 24 -11.58 -13.92 -14.06
N ARG A 25 -11.37 -13.70 -15.37
CA ARG A 25 -11.39 -14.76 -16.38
C ARG A 25 -10.21 -15.73 -16.20
N GLU A 26 -9.01 -15.21 -15.99
CA GLU A 26 -7.80 -16.02 -15.73
C GLU A 26 -7.95 -16.85 -14.46
N ILE A 27 -8.50 -16.25 -13.39
CA ILE A 27 -8.81 -16.95 -12.13
C ILE A 27 -9.84 -18.07 -12.34
N GLY A 28 -10.87 -17.83 -13.16
CA GLY A 28 -11.87 -18.82 -13.54
C GLY A 28 -11.28 -20.02 -14.29
N VAL A 29 -10.36 -19.78 -15.23
CA VAL A 29 -9.63 -20.83 -15.95
C VAL A 29 -8.75 -21.64 -15.01
N LEU A 30 -7.97 -20.98 -14.14
CA LEU A 30 -7.16 -21.66 -13.12
C LEU A 30 -8.03 -22.54 -12.19
N ARG A 31 -9.22 -22.06 -11.80
CA ARG A 31 -10.18 -22.83 -10.99
C ARG A 31 -10.75 -24.03 -11.74
N ALA A 32 -11.03 -23.89 -13.04
CA ALA A 32 -11.46 -25.01 -13.89
C ALA A 32 -10.37 -26.08 -14.05
N LEU A 33 -9.10 -25.68 -14.01
CA LEU A 33 -7.94 -26.59 -13.99
C LEU A 33 -7.67 -27.23 -12.61
N GLY A 34 -8.49 -26.93 -11.60
CA GLY A 34 -8.38 -27.52 -10.26
C GLY A 34 -7.66 -26.67 -9.22
N ALA A 35 -7.34 -25.40 -9.51
CA ALA A 35 -6.75 -24.51 -8.52
C ALA A 35 -7.71 -24.25 -7.35
N GLY A 36 -7.27 -24.60 -6.14
CA GLY A 36 -8.05 -24.39 -4.92
C GLY A 36 -8.16 -22.91 -4.54
N SER A 37 -9.28 -22.54 -3.90
CA SER A 37 -9.56 -21.17 -3.42
C SER A 37 -8.44 -20.58 -2.56
N ARG A 38 -7.73 -21.43 -1.79
CA ARG A 38 -6.58 -21.05 -0.97
C ARG A 38 -5.38 -20.57 -1.78
N SER A 39 -5.15 -21.13 -2.96
CA SER A 39 -4.03 -20.72 -3.83
C SER A 39 -4.26 -19.29 -4.33
N ILE A 40 -5.49 -18.98 -4.74
CA ILE A 40 -5.89 -17.63 -5.17
C ILE A 40 -5.74 -16.63 -4.03
N THR A 41 -6.23 -16.97 -2.83
CA THR A 41 -6.05 -16.10 -1.64
C THR A 41 -4.57 -15.84 -1.35
N LEU A 42 -3.71 -16.85 -1.46
CA LEU A 42 -2.27 -16.72 -1.23
C LEU A 42 -1.59 -15.80 -2.23
N VAL A 43 -1.93 -15.90 -3.53
CA VAL A 43 -1.35 -15.04 -4.57
C VAL A 43 -1.68 -13.57 -4.29
N PHE A 44 -2.97 -13.24 -4.09
CA PHE A 44 -3.37 -11.86 -3.80
C PHE A 44 -2.81 -11.34 -2.49
N MET A 45 -2.69 -12.20 -1.47
CA MET A 45 -2.09 -11.82 -0.20
C MET A 45 -0.60 -11.55 -0.33
N ALA A 46 0.12 -12.35 -1.11
CA ALA A 46 1.54 -12.13 -1.42
C ALA A 46 1.74 -10.83 -2.22
N GLU A 47 0.86 -10.56 -3.18
CA GLU A 47 0.91 -9.33 -3.98
C GLU A 47 0.69 -8.08 -3.13
N GLY A 48 -0.33 -8.06 -2.27
CA GLY A 48 -0.56 -6.96 -1.35
C GLY A 48 0.62 -6.71 -0.41
N VAL A 49 1.19 -7.78 0.16
CA VAL A 49 2.40 -7.68 1.00
C VAL A 49 3.59 -7.16 0.21
N LEU A 50 3.81 -7.62 -1.03
CA LEU A 50 4.88 -7.12 -1.89
C LEU A 50 4.74 -5.63 -2.19
N ILE A 51 3.53 -5.18 -2.55
CA ILE A 51 3.25 -3.75 -2.77
C ILE A 51 3.50 -2.95 -1.50
N GLY A 52 3.01 -3.42 -0.35
CA GLY A 52 3.21 -2.77 0.94
C GLY A 52 4.69 -2.68 1.32
N LEU A 53 5.46 -3.75 1.11
CA LEU A 53 6.87 -3.83 1.48
C LEU A 53 7.73 -2.94 0.58
N VAL A 54 7.55 -3.02 -0.74
CA VAL A 54 8.27 -2.20 -1.72
C VAL A 54 7.89 -0.72 -1.55
N GLY A 55 6.61 -0.41 -1.41
CA GLY A 55 6.12 0.94 -1.19
C GLY A 55 6.67 1.55 0.09
N THR A 56 6.69 0.78 1.19
CA THR A 56 7.27 1.24 2.46
C THR A 56 8.77 1.52 2.30
N LEU A 57 9.51 0.59 1.70
CA LEU A 57 10.97 0.69 1.56
C LEU A 57 11.37 1.89 0.70
N VAL A 58 10.75 2.04 -0.47
CA VAL A 58 10.94 3.18 -1.37
C VAL A 58 10.49 4.49 -0.71
N GLY A 59 9.35 4.48 -0.02
CA GLY A 59 8.83 5.65 0.69
C GLY A 59 9.75 6.13 1.81
N THR A 60 10.28 5.22 2.63
CA THR A 60 11.25 5.57 3.67
C THR A 60 12.57 6.07 3.11
N LEU A 61 13.07 5.49 2.01
CA LEU A 61 14.31 5.94 1.37
C LEU A 61 14.15 7.33 0.76
N LEU A 62 13.07 7.56 0.01
CA LEU A 62 12.79 8.86 -0.59
C LEU A 62 12.49 9.93 0.48
N GLY A 63 11.67 9.60 1.48
CA GLY A 63 11.38 10.52 2.59
C GLY A 63 12.62 10.88 3.39
N GLY A 64 13.49 9.89 3.67
CA GLY A 64 14.79 10.11 4.30
C GLY A 64 15.74 10.96 3.45
N ALA A 65 15.85 10.68 2.15
CA ALA A 65 16.69 11.46 1.24
C ALA A 65 16.21 12.92 1.14
N ILE A 66 14.90 13.14 0.97
CA ILE A 66 14.30 14.48 0.91
C ILE A 66 14.56 15.23 2.22
N GLY A 67 14.39 14.58 3.38
CA GLY A 67 14.60 15.26 4.65
C GLY A 67 16.07 15.57 4.93
N LEU A 68 17.02 14.73 4.51
CA LEU A 68 18.46 15.03 4.57
C LEU A 68 18.84 16.19 3.64
N ILE A 69 18.25 16.25 2.44
CA ILE A 69 18.44 17.38 1.52
C ILE A 69 17.87 18.67 2.12
N GLN A 70 16.70 18.60 2.75
CA GLN A 70 16.07 19.76 3.37
C GLN A 70 16.87 20.28 4.58
N ASP A 71 17.40 19.39 5.41
CA ASP A 71 18.30 19.73 6.53
C ASP A 71 19.63 20.33 6.06
N ARG A 72 20.19 19.82 4.96
CA ARG A 72 21.47 20.32 4.43
C ARG A 72 21.35 21.63 3.65
N TYR A 73 20.28 21.80 2.86
CA TYR A 73 20.15 22.92 1.93
C TYR A 73 19.12 23.97 2.34
N HIS A 74 18.35 23.76 3.42
CA HIS A 74 17.32 24.68 3.92
C HIS A 74 16.43 25.26 2.80
N ILE A 75 16.04 24.39 1.87
CA ILE A 75 15.39 24.79 0.60
C ILE A 75 14.05 25.49 0.85
N VAL A 76 13.34 25.07 1.91
CA VAL A 76 12.10 25.71 2.38
C VAL A 76 12.45 26.63 3.55
N LYS A 77 12.80 27.87 3.26
CA LYS A 77 12.93 28.92 4.29
C LYS A 77 11.54 29.45 4.63
N ILE A 78 11.15 29.37 5.90
CA ILE A 78 10.01 30.12 6.41
C ILE A 78 10.47 31.58 6.55
N PRO A 79 9.76 32.57 5.96
CA PRO A 79 10.14 33.98 6.12
C PRO A 79 10.17 34.34 7.61
N GLY A 80 11.36 34.73 8.09
CA GLY A 80 11.69 34.91 9.51
C GLY A 80 11.02 36.12 10.18
N ASP A 81 10.11 36.79 9.49
CA ASP A 81 9.46 38.01 9.98
C ASP A 81 8.33 37.73 11.00
N VAL A 82 7.89 36.47 11.13
CA VAL A 82 6.75 36.08 12.01
C VAL A 82 7.08 34.94 12.98
N TYR A 83 8.11 34.11 12.70
CA TYR A 83 8.48 32.98 13.54
C TYR A 83 9.96 33.03 13.90
N GLN A 84 10.24 33.16 15.20
CA GLN A 84 11.57 33.18 15.82
C GLN A 84 12.19 31.77 15.88
N ILE A 85 12.00 30.98 14.82
CA ILE A 85 12.52 29.62 14.65
C ILE A 85 13.18 29.59 13.28
N SER A 86 14.49 29.73 13.25
CA SER A 86 15.27 29.99 12.03
C SER A 86 15.37 28.80 11.08
N ASP A 87 15.03 27.60 11.53
CA ASP A 87 15.04 26.38 10.72
C ASP A 87 13.79 25.54 11.07
N LEU A 88 13.32 24.73 10.13
CA LEU A 88 12.38 23.66 10.44
C LEU A 88 13.26 22.45 10.81
N PRO A 89 13.61 22.22 12.09
CA PRO A 89 14.52 21.14 12.43
C PRO A 89 13.78 19.84 12.12
N MET A 90 14.13 19.23 10.99
CA MET A 90 13.59 17.95 10.57
C MET A 90 14.30 16.88 11.39
N LYS A 91 14.03 16.86 12.70
CA LYS A 91 14.53 15.86 13.63
C LYS A 91 13.86 14.55 13.25
N MET A 92 14.51 13.81 12.37
CA MET A 92 14.13 12.43 12.07
C MET A 92 14.31 11.64 13.35
N HIS A 93 13.22 11.33 14.04
CA HIS A 93 13.24 10.36 15.12
C HIS A 93 13.12 8.96 14.50
N PRO A 94 14.18 8.13 14.56
CA PRO A 94 14.13 6.75 14.08
C PRO A 94 12.94 5.93 14.60
N PRO A 95 12.50 6.04 15.88
CA PRO A 95 11.35 5.26 16.35
C PRO A 95 10.03 5.64 15.66
N GLU A 96 9.84 6.90 15.26
CA GLU A 96 8.64 7.33 14.54
C GLU A 96 8.62 6.75 13.13
N VAL A 97 9.77 6.74 12.44
CA VAL A 97 9.91 6.15 11.10
C VAL A 97 9.62 4.65 11.15
N VAL A 98 10.14 3.94 12.14
CA VAL A 98 9.87 2.51 12.34
C VAL A 98 8.39 2.26 12.61
N LEU A 99 7.77 3.06 13.49
CA LEU A 99 6.34 2.94 13.80
C LEU A 99 5.48 3.14 12.55
N ILE A 100 5.80 4.13 11.71
CA ILE A 100 5.11 4.40 10.45
C ILE A 100 5.29 3.23 9.49
N ALA A 101 6.52 2.74 9.29
CA ALA A 101 6.79 1.61 8.41
C ALA A 101 6.02 0.34 8.83
N VAL A 102 6.03 0.01 10.13
CA VAL A 102 5.28 -1.13 10.66
C VAL A 102 3.78 -0.93 10.46
N SER A 103 3.26 0.28 10.75
CA SER A 103 1.83 0.57 10.55
C SER A 103 1.41 0.46 9.08
N ALA A 104 2.25 0.87 8.14
CA ALA A 104 1.99 0.80 6.70
C ALA A 104 1.91 -0.66 6.23
N ILE A 105 2.84 -1.51 6.69
CA ILE A 105 2.84 -2.95 6.39
C ILE A 105 1.59 -3.62 6.97
N VAL A 106 1.25 -3.34 8.23
CA VAL A 106 0.06 -3.91 8.88
C VAL A 106 -1.22 -3.48 8.15
N LEU A 107 -1.33 -2.21 7.77
CA LEU A 107 -2.51 -1.70 7.07
C LEU A 107 -2.61 -2.24 5.65
N SER A 108 -1.49 -2.36 4.93
CA SER A 108 -1.45 -3.02 3.62
C SER A 108 -1.95 -4.47 3.74
N PHE A 109 -1.46 -5.21 4.73
CA PHE A 109 -1.91 -6.58 4.99
C PHE A 109 -3.43 -6.65 5.32
N LEU A 110 -3.93 -5.76 6.18
CA LEU A 110 -5.35 -5.67 6.52
C LEU A 110 -6.23 -5.29 5.32
N ALA A 111 -5.76 -4.35 4.50
CA ALA A 111 -6.42 -3.93 3.28
C ALA A 111 -6.56 -5.07 2.27
N THR A 112 -5.55 -5.94 2.16
CA THR A 112 -5.53 -7.08 1.23
C THR A 112 -6.40 -8.27 1.68
N LEU A 113 -6.71 -8.39 2.96
CA LEU A 113 -7.56 -9.46 3.50
C LEU A 113 -9.00 -9.43 2.93
N TYR A 114 -9.54 -8.25 2.62
CA TYR A 114 -10.88 -8.12 2.04
C TYR A 114 -10.95 -8.57 0.56
N PRO A 115 -10.15 -8.02 -0.38
CA PRO A 115 -10.17 -8.41 -1.78
C PRO A 115 -9.68 -9.85 -2.00
N SER A 116 -8.72 -10.35 -1.23
CA SER A 116 -8.26 -11.75 -1.35
C SER A 116 -9.36 -12.77 -1.04
N ARG A 117 -10.22 -12.47 -0.05
CA ARG A 117 -11.41 -13.28 0.25
C ARG A 117 -12.48 -13.13 -0.82
N GLN A 118 -12.66 -11.93 -1.37
CA GLN A 118 -13.59 -11.71 -2.47
C GLN A 118 -13.16 -12.48 -3.73
N ALA A 119 -11.87 -12.47 -4.07
CA ALA A 119 -11.30 -13.21 -5.18
C ALA A 119 -11.47 -14.73 -5.04
N ALA A 120 -11.28 -15.26 -3.83
CA ALA A 120 -11.43 -16.69 -3.54
C ALA A 120 -12.88 -17.20 -3.67
N ARG A 121 -13.87 -16.30 -3.52
CA ARG A 121 -15.30 -16.60 -3.65
C ARG A 121 -15.83 -16.49 -5.07
N LEU A 122 -15.02 -16.07 -6.05
CA LEU A 122 -15.41 -16.09 -7.45
C LEU A 122 -15.67 -17.53 -7.90
N HIS A 123 -16.93 -17.83 -8.23
CA HIS A 123 -17.33 -19.14 -8.71
C HIS A 123 -17.17 -19.22 -10.24
N PRO A 124 -16.60 -20.31 -10.78
CA PRO A 124 -16.38 -20.46 -12.22
C PRO A 124 -17.67 -20.39 -13.05
N VAL A 125 -18.83 -20.69 -12.44
CA VAL A 125 -20.16 -20.63 -13.07
C VAL A 125 -20.58 -19.19 -13.43
N ASP A 126 -20.11 -18.16 -12.71
CA ASP A 126 -20.47 -16.77 -13.03
C ASP A 126 -19.68 -16.21 -14.23
N VAL A 127 -18.55 -16.84 -14.57
CA VAL A 127 -17.67 -16.41 -15.68
C VAL A 127 -18.20 -16.89 -17.04
N LEU A 128 -18.96 -18.00 -17.05
CA LEU A 128 -19.55 -18.58 -18.27
C LEU A 128 -20.95 -18.03 -18.62
N ARG A 129 -21.56 -17.25 -17.72
CA ARG A 129 -22.92 -16.70 -17.92
C ARG A 129 -22.95 -15.30 -18.54
N TYR A 130 -21.78 -14.78 -18.91
CA TYR A 130 -21.60 -13.49 -19.58
C TYR A 130 -21.25 -13.62 -21.08
N GLU A 131 -21.40 -14.83 -21.64
CA GLU A 131 -21.67 -15.02 -23.07
C GLU A 131 -23.14 -15.35 -23.29
#